data_AF-A0A023DZ19-F1
#
_entry.id   AF-A0A023DZ19-F1
#
_cell.length_a   1.000
_cell.length_b   1.000
_cell.length_c   1.000
_cell.angle_alpha   90.00
_cell.angle_beta   90.00
_cell.angle_gamma   90.00
#
_symmetry.space_group_name_H-M   'P 1'
#
loop_
_entity.id
_entity.type
_entity.pdbx_description
1 polymer ?
#
loop_
_entity_poly.entity_id
_entity_poly.type
_entity_poly.pdbx_seq_one_letter_code
_entity_poly.pdbx_strand_id
1 'polypeptide(L)' 'MNYPSDLKEREWEVIKHHFDSGNRSKYNKKELVNAVFYIIKSGCQWRMLPKDFPPYSTVHSFYRRCRIKGVWEKVMHELC' A
#
# COMPACT_ATOMS: atom_id res chain seq x y z
N MET A 1 7.92 -3.74 -13.00
CA MET A 1 6.91 -4.81 -13.14
C MET A 1 5.55 -4.18 -12.85
N ASN A 2 4.56 -4.39 -13.71
CA ASN A 2 3.22 -3.83 -13.55
C ASN A 2 2.29 -4.99 -13.21
N TYR A 3 1.84 -5.08 -11.97
CA TYR A 3 0.93 -6.12 -11.51
C TYR A 3 -0.51 -5.69 -11.79
N PRO A 4 -1.43 -6.61 -12.12
CA PRO A 4 -2.86 -6.28 -12.26
C PRO A 4 -3.49 -5.76 -10.93
N SER A 5 -2.77 -5.89 -9.82
CA SER A 5 -3.13 -5.31 -8.52
C SER A 5 -2.69 -3.86 -8.34
N ASP A 6 -1.79 -3.34 -9.17
CA ASP A 6 -1.23 -2.01 -9.00
C ASP A 6 -2.29 -0.93 -9.26
N LEU A 7 -2.25 0.13 -8.45
CA LEU A 7 -3.13 1.27 -8.63
C LEU A 7 -2.76 2.03 -9.89
N LYS A 8 -3.77 2.44 -10.66
CA LYS A 8 -3.56 3.38 -11.77
C LYS A 8 -3.11 4.71 -11.20
N GLU A 9 -2.35 5.47 -12.00
CA GLU A 9 -1.87 6.81 -11.62
C GLU A 9 -3.01 7.71 -11.10
N ARG A 10 -4.19 7.62 -11.73
CA ARG A 10 -5.38 8.40 -11.36
C ARG A 10 -5.94 8.04 -9.99
N GLU A 11 -6.00 6.75 -9.67
CA GLU A 11 -6.46 6.26 -8.37
C GLU A 11 -5.46 6.65 -7.28
N TRP A 12 -4.17 6.57 -7.58
CA TRP A 12 -3.10 7.02 -6.68
C TRP A 12 -3.19 8.51 -6.37
N GLU A 13 -3.43 9.34 -7.38
CA GLU A 13 -3.60 10.80 -7.22
C GLU A 13 -4.75 11.16 -6.28
N VAL A 14 -5.83 10.36 -6.26
CA VAL A 14 -6.95 10.56 -5.33
C VAL A 14 -6.57 10.17 -3.93
N ILE A 15 -5.85 9.07 -3.70
CA ILE A 15 -5.64 8.57 -2.33
C ILE A 15 -4.35 9.05 -1.68
N LYS A 16 -3.41 9.64 -2.44
CA LYS A 16 -2.06 9.99 -1.96
C LYS A 16 -2.06 10.91 -0.75
N HIS A 17 -3.06 11.80 -0.63
CA HIS A 17 -3.13 12.76 0.49
C HIS A 17 -3.32 12.08 1.84
N HIS A 18 -3.97 10.91 1.88
CA HIS A 18 -4.15 10.15 3.12
C HIS A 18 -2.83 9.59 3.67
N PHE A 19 -1.85 9.42 2.80
CA PHE A 19 -0.54 8.88 3.15
C PHE A 19 0.49 9.97 3.37
N ASP A 20 0.13 11.27 3.27
CA ASP A 20 1.14 12.31 3.17
C ASP A 20 1.85 12.63 4.49
N SER A 21 1.19 12.33 5.61
CA SER A 21 1.66 12.72 6.95
C SER A 21 2.65 11.73 7.58
N GLY A 22 3.90 12.18 7.73
CA GLY A 22 4.92 11.57 8.59
C GLY A 22 5.84 10.58 7.86
N ASN A 23 6.85 11.09 7.15
CA ASN A 23 7.78 10.23 6.42
C ASN A 23 9.13 10.05 7.15
N ARG A 24 9.42 8.81 7.55
CA ARG A 24 10.78 8.30 7.84
C ARG A 24 11.09 7.05 7.00
N SER A 25 10.23 6.67 6.04
CA SER A 25 10.47 5.45 5.26
C SER A 25 11.33 5.75 4.05
N LYS A 26 12.32 4.90 3.79
CA LYS A 26 13.21 4.98 2.61
C LYS A 26 12.48 4.66 1.29
N TYR A 27 11.30 4.03 1.37
CA TYR A 27 10.57 3.51 0.20
C TYR A 27 9.46 4.45 -0.27
N ASN A 28 9.13 4.36 -1.55
CA ASN A 28 8.09 5.16 -2.16
C ASN A 28 6.71 4.74 -1.62
N LYS A 29 5.84 5.71 -1.29
CA LYS A 29 4.53 5.40 -0.68
C LYS A 29 3.64 4.61 -1.64
N LYS A 30 3.72 4.91 -2.94
CA LYS A 30 3.00 4.19 -4.00
C LYS A 30 3.39 2.71 -4.02
N GLU A 31 4.68 2.39 -3.88
CA GLU A 31 5.16 1.00 -3.83
C GLU A 31 4.69 0.26 -2.58
N LEU A 32 4.69 0.93 -1.42
CA LEU A 32 4.18 0.35 -0.18
C LEU A 32 2.68 0.05 -0.28
N VAL A 33 1.92 0.97 -0.86
CA VAL A 33 0.48 0.81 -1.05
C VAL A 33 0.18 -0.28 -2.09
N ASN A 34 0.89 -0.29 -3.21
CA ASN A 34 0.80 -1.36 -4.22
C ASN A 34 1.13 -2.74 -3.62
N ALA A 35 2.16 -2.85 -2.78
CA ALA A 35 2.50 -4.10 -2.10
C ALA A 35 1.38 -4.58 -1.16
N VAL A 36 0.72 -3.65 -0.44
CA VAL A 36 -0.45 -3.98 0.38
C VAL A 36 -1.62 -4.43 -0.48
N PHE A 37 -1.94 -3.71 -1.57
CA PHE A 37 -3.01 -4.09 -2.49
C PHE A 37 -2.74 -5.43 -3.16
N TYR A 38 -1.49 -5.71 -3.51
CA TYR A 38 -1.07 -7.01 -4.02
C TYR A 38 -1.43 -8.11 -3.03
N ILE A 39 -1.07 -7.97 -1.75
CA ILE A 39 -1.38 -8.95 -0.71
C ILE A 39 -2.90 -9.11 -0.52
N ILE A 40 -3.65 -8.02 -0.50
CA ILE A 40 -5.11 -8.06 -0.31
C ILE A 40 -5.81 -8.74 -1.50
N LYS A 41 -5.42 -8.42 -2.74
CA LYS A 41 -6.03 -9.00 -3.95
C LYS A 41 -5.60 -10.45 -4.20
N SER A 42 -4.34 -10.78 -3.92
CA SER A 42 -3.80 -12.14 -4.13
C SER A 42 -4.13 -13.10 -2.98
N GLY A 43 -4.38 -12.58 -1.78
CA GLY A 43 -4.51 -13.38 -0.56
C GLY A 43 -3.20 -14.06 -0.13
N CYS A 44 -2.06 -13.71 -0.75
CA CYS A 44 -0.78 -14.32 -0.43
C CYS A 44 -0.31 -13.97 0.98
N GLN A 45 0.46 -14.87 1.58
CA GLN A 45 1.11 -14.58 2.86
C GLN A 45 2.13 -13.45 2.70
N TRP A 46 2.24 -12.59 3.72
CA TRP A 46 3.20 -11.48 3.76
C TRP A 46 4.64 -11.90 3.44
N ARG A 47 5.05 -13.11 3.86
CA ARG A 47 6.40 -13.65 3.61
C ARG A 47 6.63 -14.06 2.15
N MET A 48 5.56 -14.28 1.38
CA MET A 48 5.60 -14.63 -0.03
C MET A 48 5.52 -13.40 -0.95
N LEU A 49 5.60 -12.19 -0.39
CA LEU A 49 5.63 -10.97 -1.18
C LEU A 49 6.83 -11.00 -2.16
N PRO A 50 6.62 -10.75 -3.46
CA PRO A 50 7.70 -10.70 -4.45
C PRO A 50 8.82 -9.75 -4.04
N LYS A 51 10.06 -10.10 -4.38
CA LYS A 51 11.25 -9.28 -4.08
C LYS A 51 11.29 -7.95 -4.84
N ASP A 52 10.42 -7.77 -5.83
CA ASP A 52 10.23 -6.49 -6.53
C ASP A 52 9.62 -5.42 -5.63
N PHE A 53 8.88 -5.83 -4.60
CA PHE A 53 8.29 -4.91 -3.63
C PHE A 53 9.23 -4.64 -2.44
N PRO A 54 9.02 -3.53 -1.71
CA PRO A 54 9.73 -3.28 -0.46
C PRO A 54 9.63 -4.48 0.51
N PRO A 55 10.61 -4.66 1.41
CA PRO A 55 10.63 -5.77 2.35
C PRO A 55 9.31 -5.90 3.11
N TYR A 56 8.77 -7.12 3.19
CA TYR A 56 7.46 -7.37 3.81
C TYR A 56 7.35 -6.81 5.24
N SER A 57 8.45 -6.74 6.00
CA SER A 57 8.51 -6.16 7.34
C SER A 57 8.16 -4.66 7.33
N THR A 58 8.62 -3.94 6.32
CA THR A 58 8.33 -2.52 6.10
C THR A 58 6.88 -2.35 5.66
N VAL A 59 6.44 -3.15 4.69
CA VAL A 59 5.06 -3.12 4.16
C VAL A 59 4.05 -3.43 5.27
N HIS A 60 4.32 -4.45 6.09
CA HIS A 60 3.46 -4.82 7.22
C HIS A 60 3.41 -3.73 8.29
N SER A 61 4.55 -3.12 8.62
CA SER A 61 4.60 -2.00 9.58
C SER A 61 3.85 -0.76 9.06
N PHE A 62 3.93 -0.49 7.75
CA PHE A 62 3.15 0.53 7.09
C PHE A 62 1.65 0.23 7.14
N TYR A 63 1.25 -0.97 6.72
CA TYR A 63 -0.14 -1.44 6.77
C TYR A 63 -0.74 -1.30 8.18
N ARG A 64 -0.02 -1.76 9.21
CA ARG A 64 -0.47 -1.69 10.61
C ARG A 64 -0.69 -0.25 11.06
N ARG A 65 0.21 0.68 10.73
CA ARG A 65 0.06 2.11 11.08
C ARG A 65 -1.15 2.74 10.39
N CYS A 66 -1.31 2.49 9.10
CA CYS A 66 -2.45 3.00 8.33
C CYS A 66 -3.77 2.41 8.82
N ARG A 67 -3.78 1.14 9.24
CA ARG A 67 -4.95 0.47 9.82
C ARG A 67 -5.35 1.08 11.17
N ILE A 68 -4.40 1.31 12.07
CA ILE A 68 -4.68 1.95 13.37
C ILE A 68 -5.21 3.38 13.19
N LYS A 69 -4.77 4.08 12.15
CA LYS A 69 -5.25 5.44 11.81
C LYS A 69 -6.58 5.46 11.05
N GLY A 70 -7.18 4.31 10.71
CA GLY A 70 -8.39 4.23 9.87
C GLY A 70 -8.19 4.72 8.43
N VAL A 71 -6.94 4.79 7.95
CA VAL A 71 -6.63 5.30 6.60
C VAL A 71 -7.17 4.36 5.52
N TRP A 72 -7.09 3.05 5.73
CA TRP A 72 -7.54 2.07 4.75
C TRP A 72 -9.05 2.15 4.49
N GLU A 73 -9.85 2.45 5.50
CA GLU A 73 -11.31 2.60 5.37
C GLU A 73 -11.64 3.80 4.49
N LYS A 74 -10.94 4.93 4.69
CA LYS A 74 -11.10 6.13 3.85
C LYS A 74 -10.66 5.88 2.40
N VAL A 75 -9.52 5.21 2.24
CA VAL A 75 -8.98 4.85 0.93
C VAL A 75 -9.93 3.91 0.18
N MET A 76 -10.51 2.91 0.85
CA MET A 76 -11.50 2.01 0.25
C MET A 76 -12.80 2.74 -0.13
N HIS A 77 -13.22 3.71 0.69
CA HIS A 77 -14.41 4.52 0.39
C HIS A 77 -14.20 5.46 -0.81
N GLU A 78 -13.00 5.99 -1.02
CA GLU A 78 -12.69 6.88 -2.15
C GLU A 78 -12.38 6.13 -3.46
N LEU A 79 -12.06 4.84 -3.39
CA LEU A 79 -11.81 3.99 -4.56
C LEU A 79 -13.06 3.21 -5.03
N CYS A 80 -14.19 3.35 -4.33
CA CYS A 80 -15.47 2.75 -4.70
C CYS A 80 -16.29 3.70 -5.60
#